data_AF-A0A1H4HIF8-F1
#
_entry.id   AF-A0A1H4HIF8-F1
#
_cell.length_a   1.000
_cell.length_b   1.000
_cell.length_c   1.000
_cell.angle_alpha   90.00
_cell.angle_beta   90.00
_cell.angle_gamma   90.00
#
_symmetry.space_group_name_H-M   'P 1'
#
loop_
_entity.id
_entity.type
_entity.pdbx_description
1 polymer ?
#
loop_
_entity_poly.entity_id
_entity_poly.type
_entity_poly.pdbx_seq_one_letter_code
_entity_poly.pdbx_strand_id
1 'polypeptide(L)'
;MDWITTFWEANRNNIIVSFISGLVFFILGPIGLWFSGKKVKKERINKAKDTLLDIMEGMLVSEEKVSHNKLIMIFRSVERDLNVDLEANYDLENLFGDLVLRFERSKHLDANQKDNYFEKIVNMEAELITGQNGSSNNQSIPKAYSKVLNEIREANTRNDQQTIDHLLDELEHKLNNRDTMLGSDMLFLRKPKILLLTLFIYILFLIIIFTLISFVDGKLPI
;
A
#
# COMPACT_ATOMS: atom_id res chain seq x y z
N MET A 1 29.90 27.56 -40.52
CA MET A 1 28.94 28.19 -39.60
C MET A 1 27.58 28.36 -40.28
N ASP A 2 27.52 28.88 -41.51
CA ASP A 2 26.26 29.12 -42.26
C ASP A 2 25.33 27.92 -42.41
N TRP A 3 25.87 26.70 -42.56
CA TRP A 3 25.03 25.51 -42.64
C TRP A 3 24.24 25.24 -41.34
N ILE A 4 24.82 25.55 -40.18
CA ILE A 4 24.19 25.35 -38.87
C ILE A 4 23.05 26.36 -38.68
N THR A 5 23.27 27.62 -39.03
CA THR A 5 22.27 28.68 -38.90
C THR A 5 21.11 28.46 -39.87
N THR A 6 21.42 28.10 -41.11
CA THR A 6 20.40 27.76 -42.13
C THR A 6 19.59 26.53 -41.74
N PHE A 7 20.22 25.50 -41.18
CA PHE A 7 19.53 24.31 -40.65
C PHE A 7 18.61 24.69 -39.48
N TRP A 8 19.07 25.54 -38.57
CA TRP A 8 18.27 25.98 -37.43
C TRP A 8 17.06 26.79 -37.87
N GLU A 9 17.21 27.79 -38.73
CA GLU A 9 16.09 28.60 -39.22
C GLU A 9 15.06 27.74 -39.96
N ALA A 10 15.52 26.78 -40.76
CA ALA A 10 14.65 25.85 -41.47
C ALA A 10 13.87 24.89 -40.55
N ASN A 11 14.44 24.54 -39.38
CA ASN A 11 13.89 23.50 -38.49
C ASN A 11 13.42 24.00 -37.12
N ARG A 12 13.54 25.30 -36.82
CA ARG A 12 13.27 25.90 -35.50
C ARG A 12 11.90 25.50 -34.96
N ASN A 13 10.87 25.59 -35.80
CA ASN A 13 9.50 25.30 -35.38
C ASN A 13 9.32 23.81 -35.05
N ASN A 14 9.89 22.90 -35.84
CA ASN A 14 9.83 21.46 -35.58
C ASN A 14 10.55 21.11 -34.28
N ILE A 15 11.71 21.72 -34.05
CA ILE A 15 12.50 21.53 -32.84
C ILE A 15 11.70 22.00 -31.61
N ILE A 16 11.11 23.19 -31.65
CA ILE A 16 10.26 23.72 -30.57
C ILE A 16 9.06 22.79 -30.31
N VAL A 17 8.37 22.33 -31.36
CA VAL A 17 7.22 21.42 -31.23
C VAL A 17 7.62 20.07 -30.63
N SER A 18 8.73 19.48 -31.06
CA SER A 18 9.26 18.24 -30.47
C SER A 18 9.67 18.41 -29.01
N PHE A 19 10.18 19.59 -28.64
CA PHE A 19 10.52 19.89 -27.24
C PHE A 19 9.30 20.06 -26.35
N ILE A 20 8.29 20.80 -26.82
CA ILE A 20 7.03 20.99 -26.08
C ILE A 20 6.32 19.65 -25.91
N SER A 21 6.24 18.84 -26.96
CA SER A 21 5.62 17.51 -26.88
C SER A 21 6.40 16.59 -25.93
N GLY A 22 7.74 16.59 -26.01
CA GLY A 22 8.61 15.86 -25.09
C GLY A 22 8.41 16.26 -23.63
N LEU A 23 8.30 17.57 -23.35
CA LEU A 23 8.04 18.08 -22.00
C LEU A 23 6.65 17.66 -21.48
N VAL A 24 5.63 17.69 -22.34
CA VAL A 24 4.28 17.23 -21.99
C VAL A 24 4.31 15.74 -21.61
N PHE A 25 4.96 14.89 -22.41
CA PHE A 25 5.08 13.46 -22.08
C PHE A 25 5.95 13.20 -20.83
N PHE A 26 6.99 14.01 -20.62
CA PHE A 26 7.84 13.92 -19.44
C PHE A 26 7.09 14.24 -18.15
N ILE A 27 6.16 15.21 -18.18
CA ILE A 27 5.31 15.55 -17.02
C ILE A 27 4.19 14.52 -16.86
N LEU A 28 3.49 14.18 -17.95
CA LEU A 28 2.30 13.31 -17.88
C LEU A 28 2.64 11.84 -17.62
N GLY A 29 3.79 11.33 -18.11
CA GLY A 29 4.19 9.93 -17.93
C GLY A 29 4.26 9.50 -16.46
N PRO A 30 5.05 10.18 -15.61
CA PRO A 30 5.10 9.92 -14.18
C PRO A 30 3.74 10.05 -13.48
N ILE A 31 2.94 11.06 -13.85
CA ILE A 31 1.59 11.27 -13.29
C ILE A 31 0.68 10.08 -13.63
N GLY A 32 0.72 9.60 -14.87
CA GLY A 32 -0.05 8.43 -15.31
C GLY A 32 0.32 7.16 -14.55
N LEU A 33 1.62 6.91 -14.35
CA LEU A 33 2.11 5.78 -13.55
C LEU A 33 1.68 5.87 -12.09
N TRP A 34 1.67 7.07 -11.51
CA TRP A 34 1.21 7.28 -10.13
C TRP A 34 -0.28 6.99 -9.94
N PHE A 35 -1.14 7.48 -10.84
CA PHE A 35 -2.56 7.16 -10.81
C PHE A 35 -2.82 5.66 -11.06
N SER A 36 -2.03 5.03 -11.93
CA SER A 36 -2.09 3.58 -12.16
C SER A 36 -1.77 2.81 -10.88
N GLY A 37 -0.66 3.13 -10.19
CA GLY A 37 -0.29 2.47 -8.93
C GLY A 37 -1.36 2.58 -7.84
N LYS A 38 -1.98 3.76 -7.69
CA LYS A 38 -3.08 3.96 -6.74
C LYS A 38 -4.31 3.11 -7.07
N LYS A 39 -4.68 3.03 -8.35
CA LYS A 39 -5.80 2.20 -8.81
C LYS A 39 -5.52 0.71 -8.55
N VAL A 40 -4.32 0.25 -8.90
CA VAL A 40 -3.89 -1.13 -8.66
C VAL A 40 -3.91 -1.47 -7.17
N LYS A 41 -3.43 -0.59 -6.29
CA LYS A 41 -3.50 -0.82 -4.84
C LYS A 41 -4.95 -0.96 -4.36
N LYS A 42 -5.84 -0.06 -4.79
CA LYS A 42 -7.26 -0.11 -4.43
C LYS A 42 -7.92 -1.40 -4.91
N GLU A 43 -7.63 -1.81 -6.14
CA GLU A 43 -8.15 -3.04 -6.73
C GLU A 43 -7.67 -4.29 -5.98
N ARG A 44 -6.39 -4.35 -5.59
CA ARG A 44 -5.87 -5.46 -4.78
C ARG A 44 -6.54 -5.54 -3.41
N ILE A 45 -6.80 -4.40 -2.76
CA ILE A 45 -7.51 -4.37 -1.47
C ILE A 45 -8.93 -4.90 -1.65
N ASN A 46 -9.66 -4.42 -2.66
CA ASN A 46 -11.02 -4.91 -2.93
C ASN A 46 -11.02 -6.41 -3.21
N LYS A 47 -10.09 -6.89 -4.05
CA LYS A 47 -9.92 -8.31 -4.34
C LYS A 47 -9.62 -9.12 -3.07
N ALA A 48 -8.83 -8.58 -2.14
CA ALA A 48 -8.56 -9.24 -0.88
C ALA A 48 -9.80 -9.37 -0.01
N LYS A 49 -10.63 -8.32 0.07
CA LYS A 49 -11.92 -8.36 0.77
C LYS A 49 -12.86 -9.40 0.14
N ASP A 50 -12.97 -9.40 -1.18
CA ASP A 50 -13.82 -10.35 -1.92
C ASP A 50 -13.36 -11.80 -1.67
N THR A 51 -12.05 -12.07 -1.76
CA THR A 51 -11.48 -13.39 -1.46
C THR A 51 -11.75 -13.81 -0.02
N LEU A 52 -11.63 -12.91 0.95
CA LEU A 52 -11.95 -13.22 2.36
C LEU A 52 -13.44 -13.59 2.51
N LEU A 53 -14.34 -12.82 1.89
CA LEU A 53 -15.77 -13.12 1.91
C LEU A 53 -16.07 -14.48 1.27
N ASP A 54 -15.45 -14.80 0.13
CA ASP A 54 -15.64 -16.09 -0.56
C ASP A 54 -15.18 -17.27 0.31
N ILE A 55 -14.02 -17.14 0.97
CA ILE A 55 -13.50 -18.17 1.87
C ILE A 55 -14.43 -18.34 3.08
N MET A 56 -14.88 -17.24 3.68
CA MET A 56 -15.79 -17.27 4.83
C MET A 56 -17.15 -17.87 4.48
N GLU A 57 -17.71 -17.47 3.34
CA GLU A 57 -18.94 -18.05 2.80
C GLU A 57 -18.78 -19.56 2.59
N GLY A 58 -17.69 -19.99 1.97
CA GLY A 58 -17.39 -21.42 1.80
C GLY A 58 -17.31 -22.19 3.12
N MET A 59 -16.64 -21.63 4.14
CA MET A 59 -16.56 -22.25 5.47
C MET A 59 -17.93 -22.34 6.17
N LEU A 60 -18.77 -21.32 6.02
CA LEU A 60 -20.14 -21.30 6.55
C LEU A 60 -21.04 -22.33 5.88
N VAL A 61 -20.97 -22.43 4.55
CA VAL A 61 -21.76 -23.37 3.75
C VAL A 61 -21.33 -24.81 4.01
N SER A 62 -20.03 -25.04 4.20
CA SER A 62 -19.48 -26.38 4.51
C SER A 62 -19.59 -26.78 5.98
N GLU A 63 -20.15 -25.90 6.84
CA GLU A 63 -20.28 -26.11 8.28
C GLU A 63 -18.95 -26.45 8.97
N GLU A 64 -17.86 -25.88 8.47
CA GLU A 64 -16.54 -26.14 9.02
C GLU A 64 -16.38 -25.45 10.38
N LYS A 65 -15.73 -26.12 11.35
CA LYS A 65 -15.40 -25.49 12.63
C LYS A 65 -14.33 -24.42 12.43
N VAL A 66 -14.74 -23.16 12.57
CA VAL A 66 -13.86 -21.99 12.40
C VAL A 66 -13.31 -21.57 13.76
N SER A 67 -11.99 -21.70 13.94
CA SER A 67 -11.30 -21.17 15.13
C SER A 67 -10.72 -19.79 14.87
N HIS A 68 -10.56 -18.97 15.92
CA HIS A 68 -9.95 -17.64 15.81
C HIS A 68 -8.56 -17.66 15.14
N ASN A 69 -7.72 -18.62 15.52
CA ASN A 69 -6.39 -18.78 14.95
C ASN A 69 -6.44 -19.09 13.45
N LYS A 70 -7.42 -19.90 13.02
CA LYS A 70 -7.63 -20.21 11.61
C LYS A 70 -8.03 -18.95 10.83
N LEU A 71 -8.90 -18.11 11.39
CA LEU A 71 -9.29 -16.83 10.78
C LEU A 71 -8.11 -15.89 10.61
N ILE A 72 -7.29 -15.71 11.66
CA ILE A 72 -6.08 -14.89 11.59
C ILE A 72 -5.12 -15.43 10.51
N MET A 73 -4.96 -16.75 10.43
CA MET A 73 -4.13 -17.36 9.39
C MET A 73 -4.67 -17.10 7.99
N ILE A 74 -6.00 -17.16 7.79
CA ILE A 74 -6.63 -16.86 6.51
C ILE A 74 -6.39 -15.40 6.14
N PHE A 75 -6.65 -14.45 7.05
CA PHE A 75 -6.38 -13.03 6.85
C PHE A 75 -4.95 -12.79 6.39
N ARG A 76 -3.97 -13.25 7.17
CA ARG A 76 -2.54 -13.09 6.85
C ARG A 76 -2.14 -13.78 5.55
N SER A 77 -2.78 -14.90 5.22
CA SER A 77 -2.52 -15.61 3.98
C SER A 77 -3.01 -14.82 2.77
N VAL A 78 -4.20 -14.23 2.84
CA VAL A 78 -4.77 -13.40 1.76
C VAL A 78 -3.98 -12.10 1.60
N GLU A 79 -3.61 -11.45 2.71
CA GLU A 79 -2.75 -10.26 2.70
C GLU A 79 -1.41 -10.53 2.00
N ARG A 80 -0.77 -11.66 2.33
CA ARG A 80 0.49 -12.06 1.71
C ARG A 80 0.33 -12.41 0.23
N ASP A 81 -0.72 -13.13 -0.14
CA ASP A 81 -0.95 -13.56 -1.52
C ASP A 81 -1.19 -12.36 -2.45
N LEU A 82 -1.98 -11.39 -1.99
CA LEU A 82 -2.31 -10.19 -2.78
C LEU A 82 -1.36 -9.00 -2.54
N ASN A 83 -0.36 -9.18 -1.66
CA ASN A 83 0.59 -8.16 -1.24
C ASN A 83 -0.12 -6.86 -0.81
N VAL A 84 -1.06 -6.99 0.11
CA VAL A 84 -1.83 -5.90 0.72
C VAL A 84 -1.78 -6.00 2.23
N ASP A 85 -2.01 -4.87 2.87
CA ASP A 85 -2.19 -4.74 4.30
C ASP A 85 -3.63 -4.27 4.55
N LEU A 86 -4.43 -5.12 5.20
CA LEU A 86 -5.84 -4.87 5.53
C LEU A 86 -6.00 -4.36 6.97
N GLU A 87 -5.00 -4.58 7.83
CA GLU A 87 -5.05 -4.39 9.28
C GLU A 87 -5.46 -2.96 9.68
N ALA A 88 -5.13 -1.97 8.84
CA ALA A 88 -5.46 -0.58 9.11
C ALA A 88 -6.93 -0.19 8.88
N ASN A 89 -7.71 -0.93 8.08
CA ASN A 89 -9.05 -0.47 7.65
C ASN A 89 -10.09 -1.60 7.44
N TYR A 90 -9.75 -2.85 7.73
CA TYR A 90 -10.65 -3.97 7.53
C TYR A 90 -10.36 -5.08 8.53
N ASP A 91 -11.19 -5.15 9.56
CA ASP A 91 -11.11 -6.13 10.64
C ASP A 91 -12.16 -7.25 10.46
N LEU A 92 -12.17 -8.18 11.43
CA LEU A 92 -13.11 -9.28 11.45
C LEU A 92 -14.57 -8.82 11.60
N GLU A 93 -14.83 -7.75 12.34
CA GLU A 93 -16.18 -7.19 12.54
C GLU A 93 -16.74 -6.67 11.21
N ASN A 94 -15.95 -5.90 10.47
CA ASN A 94 -16.30 -5.44 9.13
C ASN A 94 -16.51 -6.62 8.17
N LEU A 95 -15.68 -7.65 8.26
CA LEU A 95 -15.85 -8.86 7.43
C LEU A 95 -17.17 -9.58 7.74
N PHE A 96 -17.54 -9.74 9.01
CA PHE A 96 -18.81 -10.36 9.39
C PHE A 96 -20.01 -9.51 8.96
N GLY A 97 -19.93 -8.19 9.13
CA GLY A 97 -20.96 -7.27 8.64
C GLY A 97 -21.16 -7.34 7.12
N ASP A 98 -20.07 -7.36 6.36
CA ASP A 98 -20.10 -7.51 4.91
C ASP A 98 -20.64 -8.88 4.48
N LEU A 99 -20.36 -9.93 5.25
CA LEU A 99 -20.86 -11.28 5.01
C LEU A 99 -22.37 -11.38 5.25
N VAL A 100 -22.88 -10.77 6.33
CA VAL A 100 -24.33 -10.64 6.57
C VAL A 100 -25.00 -9.90 5.42
N LEU A 101 -24.46 -8.75 5.01
CA LEU A 101 -24.98 -7.99 3.87
C LEU A 101 -24.99 -8.81 2.57
N ARG A 102 -23.96 -9.64 2.36
CA ARG A 102 -23.85 -10.51 1.18
C ARG A 102 -24.94 -11.58 1.17
N PHE A 103 -25.21 -12.24 2.30
CA PHE A 103 -26.29 -13.21 2.41
C PHE A 103 -27.67 -12.57 2.26
N GLU A 104 -27.89 -11.40 2.86
CA GLU A 104 -29.13 -10.64 2.71
C GLU A 104 -29.42 -10.27 1.25
N ARG A 105 -28.39 -9.85 0.52
CA ARG A 105 -28.50 -9.53 -0.92
C ARG A 105 -28.60 -10.75 -1.82
N SER A 106 -28.25 -11.94 -1.32
CA SER A 106 -28.33 -13.16 -2.11
C SER A 106 -29.78 -13.44 -2.52
N LYS A 107 -29.98 -13.63 -3.82
CA LYS A 107 -31.28 -14.03 -4.40
C LYS A 107 -31.50 -15.54 -4.37
N HIS A 108 -30.45 -16.30 -4.04
CA HIS A 108 -30.45 -17.76 -4.09
C HIS A 108 -30.75 -18.40 -2.73
N LEU A 109 -30.88 -17.59 -1.68
CA LEU A 109 -31.18 -18.04 -0.34
C LEU A 109 -32.62 -17.69 0.04
N ASP A 110 -33.32 -18.66 0.59
CA ASP A 110 -34.64 -18.46 1.18
C ASP A 110 -34.52 -17.73 2.52
N ALA A 111 -35.59 -17.07 2.97
CA ALA A 111 -35.60 -16.29 4.22
C ALA A 111 -35.09 -17.12 5.42
N ASN A 112 -35.56 -18.36 5.57
CA ASN A 112 -35.12 -19.25 6.65
C ASN A 112 -33.62 -19.58 6.60
N GLN A 113 -33.02 -19.64 5.40
CA GLN A 113 -31.59 -19.88 5.25
C GLN A 113 -30.79 -18.63 5.63
N LYS A 114 -31.28 -17.44 5.26
CA LYS A 114 -30.66 -16.17 5.65
C LYS A 114 -30.64 -16.00 7.17
N ASP A 115 -31.75 -16.27 7.84
CA ASP A 115 -31.85 -16.21 9.30
C ASP A 115 -30.87 -17.19 9.97
N ASN A 116 -30.74 -18.42 9.44
CA ASN A 116 -29.79 -19.40 9.96
C ASN A 116 -28.33 -18.96 9.76
N TYR A 117 -27.97 -18.41 8.60
CA TYR A 117 -26.63 -17.87 8.39
C TYR A 117 -26.34 -16.68 9.27
N PHE A 118 -27.31 -15.80 9.49
CA PHE A 118 -27.20 -14.68 10.41
C PHE A 118 -26.90 -15.17 11.83
N GLU A 119 -27.67 -16.12 12.35
CA GLU A 119 -27.42 -16.71 13.68
C GLU A 119 -26.04 -17.37 13.76
N LYS A 120 -25.61 -18.09 12.71
CA LYS A 120 -24.27 -18.69 12.65
C LYS A 120 -23.16 -17.63 12.72
N ILE A 121 -23.32 -16.50 12.04
CA ILE A 121 -22.33 -15.41 12.06
C ILE A 121 -22.27 -14.78 13.45
N VAL A 122 -23.42 -14.46 14.05
CA VAL A 122 -23.49 -13.88 15.40
C VAL A 122 -22.88 -14.82 16.44
N ASN A 123 -23.16 -16.13 16.35
CA ASN A 123 -22.56 -17.12 17.24
C ASN A 123 -21.04 -17.19 17.07
N MET A 124 -20.54 -17.15 15.83
CA MET A 124 -19.10 -17.09 15.58
C MET A 124 -18.47 -15.82 16.17
N GLU A 125 -19.08 -14.66 15.97
CA GLU A 125 -18.61 -13.41 16.56
C GLU A 125 -18.53 -13.50 18.09
N ALA A 126 -19.58 -14.02 18.73
CA ALA A 126 -19.63 -14.22 20.17
C ALA A 126 -18.58 -15.23 20.67
N GLU A 127 -18.35 -16.34 19.95
CA GLU A 127 -17.31 -17.33 20.25
C GLU A 127 -15.90 -16.74 20.13
N LEU A 128 -15.68 -15.81 19.21
CA LEU A 128 -14.40 -15.12 19.05
C LEU A 128 -14.13 -14.15 20.21
N ILE A 129 -15.15 -13.39 20.64
CA ILE A 129 -15.07 -12.47 21.78
C ILE A 129 -14.85 -13.25 23.09
N THR A 130 -15.57 -14.35 23.30
CA THR A 130 -15.43 -15.18 24.51
C THR A 130 -14.16 -16.01 24.53
N GLY A 131 -13.71 -16.50 23.37
CA GLY A 131 -12.44 -17.24 23.22
C GLY A 131 -11.19 -16.40 23.48
N GLN A 132 -11.25 -15.08 23.28
CA GLN A 132 -10.17 -14.16 23.65
C GLN A 132 -10.01 -14.03 25.17
N ASN A 133 -11.10 -14.14 25.94
CA ASN A 133 -11.04 -14.03 27.40
C ASN A 133 -10.56 -15.31 28.10
N GLY A 134 -10.63 -16.48 27.42
CA GLY A 134 -10.23 -17.78 27.98
C GLY A 134 -8.81 -18.25 27.60
N SER A 135 -8.20 -17.69 26.56
CA SER A 135 -6.93 -18.19 26.01
C SER A 135 -5.76 -17.26 26.32
N SER A 136 -5.28 -17.31 27.57
CA SER A 136 -3.95 -16.81 27.92
C SER A 136 -2.87 -17.39 27.00
N ASN A 137 -2.04 -16.50 26.44
CA ASN A 137 -0.64 -16.75 26.06
C ASN A 137 -0.32 -17.79 24.98
N ASN A 138 -0.85 -17.69 23.76
CA ASN A 138 -0.15 -18.28 22.60
C ASN A 138 -0.36 -17.48 21.30
N GLN A 139 -0.31 -16.15 21.39
CA GLN A 139 0.07 -15.36 20.21
C GLN A 139 1.51 -15.74 19.88
N SER A 140 1.72 -16.41 18.74
CA SER A 140 3.06 -16.70 18.24
C SER A 140 3.74 -15.38 17.88
N ILE A 141 4.42 -14.79 18.87
CA ILE A 141 5.23 -13.59 18.69
C ILE A 141 6.23 -13.90 17.57
N PRO A 142 6.27 -13.13 16.48
CA PRO A 142 7.27 -13.32 15.44
C PRO A 142 8.66 -13.24 16.09
N LYS A 143 9.58 -14.16 15.76
CA LYS A 143 10.93 -14.25 16.39
C LYS A 143 11.69 -12.91 16.41
N ALA A 144 11.39 -12.01 15.47
CA ALA A 144 11.98 -10.67 15.40
C ALA A 144 11.65 -9.80 16.62
N TYR A 145 10.49 -9.99 17.26
CA TYR A 145 10.01 -9.21 18.39
C TYR A 145 10.01 -9.97 19.71
N SER A 146 10.25 -11.29 19.68
CA SER A 146 10.25 -12.12 20.90
C SER A 146 11.29 -11.67 21.92
N LYS A 147 12.43 -11.14 21.46
CA LYS A 147 13.46 -10.59 22.34
C LYS A 147 12.95 -9.34 23.09
N VAL A 148 12.46 -8.34 22.36
CA VAL A 148 11.96 -7.07 22.94
C VAL A 148 10.76 -7.34 23.85
N LEU A 149 9.84 -8.21 23.46
CA LEU A 149 8.66 -8.55 24.27
C LEU A 149 9.01 -9.34 25.54
N ASN A 150 10.02 -10.22 25.48
CA ASN A 150 10.52 -10.88 26.69
C ASN A 150 11.21 -9.88 27.62
N GLU A 151 12.00 -8.96 27.08
CA GLU A 151 12.64 -7.89 27.86
C GLU A 151 11.60 -6.95 28.51
N ILE A 152 10.50 -6.64 27.82
CA ILE A 152 9.36 -5.90 28.41
C ILE A 152 8.71 -6.69 29.54
N ARG A 153 8.51 -8.00 29.37
CA ARG A 153 7.91 -8.86 30.40
C ARG A 153 8.82 -8.96 31.64
N GLU A 154 10.13 -8.99 31.44
CA GLU A 154 11.14 -8.95 32.50
C GLU A 154 11.22 -7.58 33.19
N ALA A 155 11.13 -6.48 32.44
CA ALA A 155 11.08 -5.12 32.99
C ALA A 155 9.79 -4.86 33.79
N ASN A 156 8.66 -5.40 33.31
CA ASN A 156 7.38 -5.33 34.02
C ASN A 156 7.38 -6.14 35.33
N THR A 157 8.05 -7.29 35.36
CA THR A 157 8.23 -8.06 36.61
C THR A 157 9.18 -7.38 37.60
N ARG A 158 10.07 -6.50 37.11
CA ARG A 158 10.95 -5.66 37.94
C ARG A 158 10.36 -4.30 38.29
N ASN A 159 9.15 -4.00 37.79
CA ASN A 159 8.46 -2.71 37.95
C ASN A 159 9.31 -1.51 37.49
N ASP A 160 10.13 -1.72 36.45
CA ASP A 160 11.03 -0.71 35.91
C ASP A 160 10.37 0.04 34.73
N GLN A 161 9.61 1.07 35.08
CA GLN A 161 8.81 1.85 34.15
C GLN A 161 9.63 2.48 33.02
N GLN A 162 10.86 2.93 33.30
CA GLN A 162 11.71 3.61 32.30
C GLN A 162 12.18 2.65 31.21
N THR A 163 12.52 1.43 31.60
CA THR A 163 12.94 0.39 30.66
C THR A 163 11.76 -0.10 29.81
N ILE A 164 10.55 -0.14 30.38
CA ILE A 164 9.32 -0.46 29.63
C ILE A 164 9.06 0.59 28.56
N ASP A 165 9.09 1.88 28.92
CA ASP A 165 8.82 2.96 27.97
C ASP A 165 9.82 2.97 26.81
N HIS A 166 11.12 2.78 27.09
CA HIS A 166 12.14 2.69 26.05
C HIS A 166 11.95 1.48 25.12
N LEU A 167 11.60 0.31 25.67
CA LEU A 167 11.39 -0.89 24.86
C LEU A 167 10.11 -0.79 24.01
N LEU A 168 9.09 -0.06 24.48
CA LEU A 168 7.89 0.26 23.70
C LEU A 168 8.25 1.19 22.52
N ASP A 169 9.03 2.24 22.76
CA ASP A 169 9.52 3.14 21.70
C ASP A 169 10.34 2.38 20.63
N GLU A 170 11.20 1.45 21.05
CA GLU A 170 11.97 0.62 20.12
C GLU A 170 11.07 -0.30 19.28
N LEU A 171 10.01 -0.83 19.89
CA LEU A 171 9.05 -1.70 19.24
C LEU A 171 8.18 -0.91 18.24
N GLU A 172 7.75 0.29 18.61
CA GLU A 172 7.06 1.23 17.74
C GLU A 172 7.93 1.60 16.54
N HIS A 173 9.19 1.96 16.77
CA HIS A 173 10.13 2.28 15.70
C HIS A 173 10.34 1.08 14.75
N LYS A 174 10.48 -0.15 15.27
CA LYS A 174 10.65 -1.36 14.46
C LYS A 174 9.40 -1.74 13.67
N LEU A 175 8.20 -1.46 14.18
CA LEU A 175 6.95 -1.65 13.44
C LEU A 175 6.84 -0.64 12.29
N ASN A 176 7.06 0.64 12.58
CA ASN A 176 6.95 1.73 11.61
C ASN A 176 7.97 1.59 10.47
N ASN A 177 9.15 1.03 10.75
CA ASN A 177 10.18 0.81 9.72
C ASN A 177 9.85 -0.37 8.77
N ARG A 178 9.02 -1.34 9.18
CA ARG A 178 8.71 -2.51 8.34
C ARG A 178 7.82 -2.16 7.14
N ASP A 179 6.94 -1.17 7.30
CA ASP A 179 6.07 -0.64 6.24
C ASP A 179 6.86 0.05 5.12
N THR A 180 8.08 0.49 5.40
CA THR A 180 8.93 1.14 4.39
C THR A 180 9.60 0.15 3.42
N MET A 181 9.75 -1.12 3.83
CA MET A 181 10.52 -2.12 3.06
C MET A 181 9.69 -2.80 1.94
N LEU A 182 8.36 -2.88 2.08
CA LEU A 182 7.46 -3.45 1.05
C LEU A 182 7.04 -2.45 -0.04
N GLY A 183 7.46 -1.18 0.07
CA GLY A 183 7.10 -0.10 -0.86
C GLY A 183 8.20 0.33 -1.85
N SER A 184 9.28 -0.45 -1.98
CA SER A 184 10.52 -0.05 -2.68
C SER A 184 10.37 0.16 -4.20
N ASP A 185 9.35 -0.40 -4.85
CA ASP A 185 9.27 -0.43 -6.32
C ASP A 185 8.70 0.85 -6.96
N MET A 186 8.39 1.91 -6.19
CA MET A 186 7.97 3.21 -6.74
C MET A 186 8.74 4.42 -6.19
N LEU A 187 10.02 4.22 -5.83
CA LEU A 187 10.86 5.27 -5.24
C LEU A 187 11.06 6.52 -6.12
N PHE A 188 10.94 6.39 -7.45
CA PHE A 188 11.08 7.53 -8.37
C PHE A 188 9.92 8.53 -8.31
N LEU A 189 8.75 8.10 -7.86
CA LEU A 189 7.53 8.94 -7.86
C LEU A 189 7.23 9.60 -6.50
N ARG A 190 7.90 9.18 -5.43
CA ARG A 190 7.59 9.62 -4.06
C ARG A 190 8.48 10.77 -3.56
N LYS A 191 9.59 11.05 -4.26
CA LYS A 191 10.53 12.12 -3.87
C LYS A 191 10.35 13.33 -4.79
N PRO A 192 9.62 14.38 -4.39
CA PRO A 192 9.47 15.60 -5.20
C PRO A 192 10.83 16.24 -5.53
N LYS A 193 11.84 16.03 -4.66
CA LYS A 193 13.21 16.49 -4.86
C LYS A 193 13.90 15.87 -6.09
N ILE A 194 13.61 14.61 -6.42
CA ILE A 194 14.22 13.93 -7.58
C ILE A 194 13.57 14.43 -8.88
N LEU A 195 12.25 14.60 -8.90
CA LEU A 195 11.54 15.20 -10.04
C LEU A 195 11.97 16.65 -10.29
N LEU A 196 12.18 17.44 -9.22
CA LEU A 196 12.71 18.80 -9.34
C LEU A 196 14.15 18.80 -9.85
N LEU A 197 14.99 17.86 -9.39
CA LEU A 197 16.36 17.72 -9.86
C LEU A 197 16.41 17.36 -11.35
N THR A 198 15.61 16.40 -11.82
CA THR A 198 15.58 16.00 -13.23
C THR A 198 15.01 17.11 -14.11
N LEU A 199 13.98 17.83 -13.66
CA LEU A 199 13.47 19.03 -14.33
C LEU A 199 14.55 20.11 -14.41
N PHE A 200 15.28 20.36 -13.32
CA PHE A 200 16.36 21.34 -13.28
C PHE A 200 17.49 20.98 -14.24
N ILE A 201 17.92 19.71 -14.26
CA ILE A 201 18.92 19.21 -15.22
C ILE A 201 18.43 19.39 -16.67
N TYR A 202 17.16 19.11 -16.94
CA TYR A 202 16.57 19.29 -18.27
C TYR A 202 16.53 20.76 -18.70
N ILE A 203 16.14 21.67 -17.80
CA ILE A 203 16.17 23.13 -18.04
C ILE A 203 17.62 23.61 -18.25
N LEU A 204 18.56 23.12 -17.45
CA LEU A 204 19.97 23.49 -17.55
C LEU A 204 20.58 23.01 -18.88
N PHE A 205 20.23 21.80 -19.32
CA PHE A 205 20.59 21.28 -20.65
C PHE A 205 20.01 22.15 -21.77
N LEU A 206 18.75 22.58 -21.65
CA LEU A 206 18.12 23.50 -22.60
C LEU A 206 18.83 24.86 -22.65
N ILE A 207 19.17 25.42 -21.48
CA ILE A 207 19.92 26.69 -21.40
C ILE A 207 21.27 26.53 -22.08
N ILE A 208 21.99 25.42 -21.84
CA ILE A 208 23.29 25.15 -22.48
C ILE A 208 23.14 25.06 -24.00
N ILE A 209 22.14 24.34 -24.51
CA ILE A 209 21.89 24.27 -25.95
C ILE A 209 21.60 25.67 -26.51
N PHE A 210 20.75 26.44 -25.83
CA PHE A 210 20.36 27.77 -26.29
C PHE A 210 21.51 28.79 -26.25
N THR A 211 22.37 28.74 -25.22
CA THR A 211 23.55 29.61 -25.10
C THR A 211 24.62 29.22 -26.12
N LEU A 212 24.83 27.93 -26.35
CA LEU A 212 25.78 27.43 -27.35
C LEU A 212 25.35 27.83 -28.77
N ILE A 213 24.05 27.80 -29.06
CA ILE A 213 23.48 28.32 -30.32
C ILE A 213 23.61 29.85 -30.40
N SER A 214 23.28 30.59 -29.34
CA SER A 214 23.35 32.06 -29.32
C SER A 214 24.79 32.58 -29.47
N PHE A 215 25.77 31.82 -28.98
CA PHE A 215 27.20 32.10 -29.14
C PHE A 215 27.67 31.85 -30.58
N VAL A 216 27.16 30.77 -31.21
CA VAL A 216 27.44 30.44 -32.62
C VAL A 216 26.84 31.47 -33.59
N ASP A 217 25.67 32.03 -33.27
CA ASP A 217 24.99 33.07 -34.05
C ASP A 217 25.63 34.46 -33.91
N GLY A 218 26.65 34.63 -33.06
CA GLY A 218 27.36 35.91 -32.87
C GLY A 218 26.52 37.02 -32.23
N LYS A 219 25.39 36.68 -31.59
CA LYS A 219 24.44 37.64 -30.99
C LYS A 219 24.67 37.91 -29.49
N LEU A 220 25.74 37.38 -28.90
CA LEU A 220 26.13 37.71 -27.53
C LEU A 220 27.07 38.93 -27.56
N PRO A 221 26.65 40.10 -27.02
CA PRO A 221 27.61 41.16 -26.73
C PRO A 221 28.49 40.69 -25.57
N ILE A 222 29.81 40.77 -25.74
CA ILE A 222 30.78 40.73 -24.65
C ILE A 222 30.55 41.94 -23.75
#